data_AF-A0A8B3BAD1-F1
#
_entry.id   AF-A0A8B3BAD1-F1
#
_cell.length_a   1.000
_cell.length_b   1.000
_cell.length_c   1.000
_cell.angle_alpha   90.00
_cell.angle_beta   90.00
_cell.angle_gamma   90.00
#
_symmetry.space_group_name_H-M   'P 1'
#
loop_
_entity.id
_entity.type
_entity.pdbx_description
1 polymer ?
#
loop_
_entity_poly.entity_id
_entity_poly.type
_entity_poly.pdbx_seq_one_letter_code
_entity_poly.pdbx_strand_id
1 'polypeptide(L)'
;GEARIALNRKHPGSLKLVHCLPALFTFSVCLLVISSFFCRLFLVPLIIYALLLFVDAMFRNKCDLRVGSLSVIASFTQLFGYGTGFLRSII
;
A
#
# COMPACT_ATOMS: atom_id res chain seq x y z
N GLY A 1 -0.56 -6.42 -9.97
CA GLY A 1 -0.13 -5.27 -10.80
C GLY A 1 0.08 -5.67 -12.25
N GLU A 2 0.99 -6.61 -12.49
CA GLU A 2 1.44 -7.10 -13.81
C GLU A 2 0.32 -7.36 -14.85
N ALA A 3 -0.77 -8.04 -14.48
CA ALA A 3 -1.85 -8.37 -15.42
C ALA A 3 -2.61 -7.13 -15.96
N ARG A 4 -2.83 -6.12 -15.12
CA ARG A 4 -3.47 -4.85 -15.53
C ARG A 4 -2.56 -4.01 -16.43
N ILE A 5 -1.26 -4.10 -16.18
CA ILE A 5 -0.21 -3.44 -16.96
C ILE A 5 -0.07 -4.07 -18.36
N ALA A 6 -0.05 -5.41 -18.42
CA ALA A 6 -0.05 -6.14 -19.69
C ALA A 6 -1.31 -5.82 -20.53
N LEU A 7 -2.47 -5.68 -19.89
CA LEU A 7 -3.70 -5.20 -20.52
C LEU A 7 -3.59 -3.74 -21.01
N ASN A 8 -2.95 -2.83 -20.26
CA ASN A 8 -2.74 -1.46 -20.71
C ASN A 8 -1.72 -1.33 -21.87
N ARG A 9 -0.73 -2.24 -21.94
CA ARG A 9 0.12 -2.37 -23.14
C ARG A 9 -0.67 -2.79 -24.38
N LYS A 10 -1.69 -3.64 -24.20
CA LYS A 10 -2.53 -4.17 -25.28
C LYS A 10 -3.65 -3.19 -25.70
N HIS A 11 -4.11 -2.35 -24.77
CA HIS A 11 -5.11 -1.31 -24.98
C HIS A 11 -4.66 0.02 -24.33
N PRO A 12 -4.00 0.91 -25.09
CA PRO A 12 -3.50 2.18 -24.57
C PRO A 12 -4.68 3.09 -24.21
N GLY A 13 -4.78 3.47 -22.93
CA GLY A 13 -5.85 4.34 -22.42
C GLY A 13 -6.63 3.80 -21.21
N SER A 14 -6.33 2.58 -20.71
CA SER A 14 -7.02 1.99 -19.55
C SER A 14 -6.40 2.35 -18.19
N LEU A 15 -5.23 3.01 -18.19
CA LEU A 15 -4.58 3.49 -16.96
C LEU A 15 -5.31 4.71 -16.38
N LYS A 16 -6.27 4.45 -15.49
CA LYS A 16 -6.81 5.48 -14.60
C LYS A 16 -5.79 5.86 -13.53
N LEU A 17 -5.75 7.16 -13.20
CA LEU A 17 -4.95 7.79 -12.13
C LEU A 17 -5.07 7.08 -10.77
N VAL A 18 -6.18 6.38 -10.53
CA VAL A 18 -6.39 5.55 -9.33
C VAL A 18 -5.40 4.37 -9.20
N HIS A 19 -4.78 3.93 -10.29
CA HIS A 19 -3.76 2.88 -10.25
C HIS A 19 -2.38 3.41 -9.84
N CYS A 20 -2.19 4.73 -9.80
CA CYS A 20 -0.98 5.35 -9.26
C CYS A 20 -1.03 5.48 -7.74
N LEU A 21 -2.20 5.35 -7.10
CA LEU A 21 -2.37 5.45 -5.64
C LEU A 21 -1.50 4.42 -4.88
N PRO A 22 -1.43 3.12 -5.26
CA PRO A 22 -0.54 2.17 -4.62
C PRO A 22 0.95 2.52 -4.80
N ALA A 23 1.34 3.02 -5.98
CA ALA A 23 2.73 3.43 -6.23
C ALA A 23 3.11 4.68 -5.43
N LEU A 24 2.21 5.67 -5.35
CA LEU A 24 2.37 6.86 -4.52
C LEU A 24 2.46 6.49 -3.04
N PHE A 25 1.63 5.53 -2.59
CA PHE A 25 1.71 5.00 -1.23
C PHE A 25 3.06 4.35 -0.96
N THR A 26 3.53 3.45 -1.84
CA THR A 26 4.86 2.81 -1.69
C THR A 26 6.00 3.84 -1.65
N PHE A 27 5.96 4.84 -2.54
CA PHE A 27 6.95 5.92 -2.55
C PHE A 27 6.92 6.76 -1.26
N SER A 28 5.72 7.13 -0.82
CA SER A 28 5.52 7.91 0.41
C SER A 28 5.98 7.15 1.65
N VAL A 29 5.69 5.85 1.75
CA VAL A 29 6.20 4.99 2.83
C VAL A 29 7.72 4.93 2.82
N CYS A 30 8.35 4.76 1.65
CA CYS A 30 9.80 4.74 1.53
C CYS A 30 10.44 6.06 1.99
N LEU A 31 9.86 7.19 1.55
CA LEU A 31 10.31 8.54 1.93
C LEU A 31 10.14 8.81 3.43
N LEU A 32 9.04 8.36 4.04
CA LEU A 32 8.79 8.47 5.48
C LEU A 32 9.79 7.62 6.29
N VAL A 33 10.10 6.41 5.83
CA VAL A 33 11.10 5.54 6.50
C VAL A 33 12.49 6.17 6.41
N ILE A 34 12.90 6.69 5.26
CA ILE A 34 14.19 7.39 5.12
C ILE A 34 14.23 8.64 5.99
N SER A 35 13.15 9.43 6.00
CA SER A 35 13.04 10.64 6.84
C SER A 35 13.04 10.32 8.33
N SER A 36 12.62 9.10 8.72
CA SER A 36 12.61 8.67 10.12
C SER A 36 14.00 8.57 10.77
N PHE A 37 15.05 8.39 9.95
CA PHE A 37 16.43 8.43 10.42
C PHE A 37 16.82 9.80 10.97
N PHE A 38 16.21 10.88 10.46
CA PHE A 38 16.42 12.24 10.96
C PHE A 38 15.43 12.60 12.07
N CYS A 39 14.16 12.20 11.92
CA CYS A 39 13.14 12.47 12.92
C CYS A 39 12.14 11.31 13.06
N ARG A 40 12.12 10.67 14.23
CA ARG A 40 11.22 9.54 14.52
C ARG A 40 9.73 9.89 14.41
N LEU A 41 9.36 11.17 14.43
CA LEU A 41 7.98 11.63 14.22
C LEU A 41 7.40 11.21 12.86
N PHE A 42 8.23 10.99 11.84
CA PHE A 42 7.76 10.54 10.52
C PHE A 42 7.21 9.11 10.52
N LEU A 43 7.45 8.32 11.58
CA LEU A 43 6.85 6.99 11.74
C LEU A 43 5.41 7.05 12.28
N VAL A 44 5.04 8.14 12.95
CA VAL A 44 3.69 8.32 13.54
C VAL A 44 2.57 8.11 12.52
N PRO A 45 2.57 8.74 11.33
CA PRO A 45 1.52 8.50 10.33
C PRO A 45 1.47 7.03 9.87
N LEU A 46 2.61 6.33 9.81
CA LEU A 46 2.65 4.91 9.45
C LEU A 46 1.99 4.03 10.52
N ILE A 47 2.29 4.31 11.78
CA ILE A 47 1.72 3.60 12.93
C ILE A 47 0.22 3.85 13.00
N ILE A 48 -0.22 5.10 12.83
CA ILE A 48 -1.66 5.45 12.78
C ILE A 48 -2.36 4.68 11.66
N TYR A 49 -1.78 4.64 10.46
CA TYR A 49 -2.35 3.90 9.33
C TYR A 49 -2.48 2.39 9.62
N ALA A 50 -1.43 1.78 10.19
CA ALA A 50 -1.47 0.36 10.57
C ALA A 50 -2.51 0.08 11.67
N LEU A 51 -2.62 0.96 12.67
CA LEU A 51 -3.63 0.84 13.73
C LEU A 51 -5.05 1.00 13.18
N LEU A 52 -5.28 1.96 12.28
CA LEU A 52 -6.60 2.13 11.64
C LEU A 52 -7.01 0.88 10.86
N LEU A 53 -6.09 0.29 10.09
CA LEU A 53 -6.33 -0.99 9.39
C LEU A 53 -6.65 -2.13 10.35
N PHE A 54 -5.87 -2.23 11.42
CA PHE A 54 -6.07 -3.26 12.45
C PHE A 54 -7.43 -3.11 13.12
N VAL A 55 -7.79 -1.89 13.54
CA VAL A 55 -9.03 -1.57 14.23
C VAL A 55 -10.25 -1.75 13.31
N ASP A 56 -10.20 -1.26 12.07
CA ASP A 56 -11.27 -1.46 11.09
C ASP A 56 -11.49 -2.95 10.79
N ALA A 57 -10.42 -3.71 10.57
CA ALA A 57 -10.50 -5.15 10.33
C ALA A 57 -11.01 -5.91 11.56
N MET A 58 -10.62 -5.51 12.76
CA MET A 58 -11.14 -6.07 14.01
C MET A 58 -12.65 -5.85 14.13
N PHE A 59 -13.14 -4.62 13.96
CA PHE A 59 -14.57 -4.33 14.09
C PHE A 59 -15.41 -5.03 13.02
N ARG A 60 -14.92 -5.14 11.78
CA ARG A 60 -15.64 -5.84 10.69
C ARG A 60 -15.68 -7.36 10.87
N ASN A 61 -14.71 -7.95 11.56
CA ASN A 61 -14.60 -9.39 11.76
C ASN A 61 -14.94 -9.83 13.19
N LYS A 62 -15.88 -9.14 13.85
CA LYS A 62 -16.37 -9.50 15.20
C LYS A 62 -15.28 -9.52 16.28
N CYS A 63 -14.34 -8.58 16.22
CA CYS A 63 -13.20 -8.43 17.15
C CYS A 63 -12.22 -9.61 17.15
N ASP A 64 -12.00 -10.25 16.00
CA ASP A 64 -10.96 -11.27 15.86
C ASP A 64 -9.56 -10.65 15.70
N LEU A 65 -8.71 -10.81 16.72
CA LEU A 65 -7.33 -10.33 16.75
C LEU A 65 -6.43 -10.96 15.66
N ARG A 66 -6.71 -12.21 15.26
CA ARG A 66 -5.94 -12.88 14.19
C ARG A 66 -6.24 -12.22 12.86
N VAL A 67 -7.52 -11.93 12.59
CA VAL A 67 -7.92 -11.28 11.34
C VAL A 67 -7.40 -9.84 11.29
N GLY A 68 -7.39 -9.12 12.41
CA GLY A 68 -6.80 -7.77 12.49
C GLY A 68 -5.34 -7.75 12.06
N SER A 69 -4.50 -8.63 12.63
CA SER A 69 -3.07 -8.71 12.32
C SER A 69 -2.79 -9.19 10.90
N LEU A 70 -3.52 -10.22 10.44
CA LEU A 70 -3.42 -10.71 9.05
C LEU A 70 -3.82 -9.63 8.04
N SER A 71 -4.83 -8.81 8.34
CA SER A 71 -5.30 -7.73 7.45
C SER A 71 -4.25 -6.65 7.24
N VAL A 72 -3.51 -6.29 8.29
CA VAL A 72 -2.38 -5.33 8.18
C VAL A 72 -1.32 -5.91 7.23
N ILE A 73 -0.87 -7.15 7.47
CA ILE A 73 0.16 -7.81 6.65
C ILE A 73 -0.31 -7.93 5.19
N ALA A 74 -1.55 -8.37 4.98
CA ALA A 74 -2.14 -8.51 3.65
C ALA A 74 -2.23 -7.17 2.91
N SER A 75 -2.67 -6.11 3.60
CA SER A 75 -2.78 -4.76 3.03
C SER A 75 -1.42 -4.20 2.62
N PHE A 76 -0.41 -4.32 3.48
CA PHE A 76 0.96 -3.90 3.14
C PHE A 76 1.52 -4.72 1.97
N THR A 77 1.39 -6.05 2.01
CA THR A 77 1.85 -6.93 0.91
C THR A 77 1.17 -6.57 -0.41
N GLN A 78 -0.13 -6.30 -0.38
CA GLN A 78 -0.90 -5.87 -1.54
C GLN A 78 -0.43 -4.51 -2.06
N LEU A 79 -0.33 -3.50 -1.20
CA LEU A 79 0.12 -2.15 -1.58
C LEU A 79 1.53 -2.16 -2.17
N PHE A 80 2.48 -2.88 -1.54
CA PHE A 80 3.84 -3.02 -2.06
C PHE A 80 3.89 -3.83 -3.36
N GLY A 81 3.16 -4.94 -3.47
CA GLY A 81 3.11 -5.74 -4.69
C GLY A 81 2.47 -5.01 -5.88
N TYR A 82 1.48 -4.15 -5.62
CA TYR A 82 0.91 -3.28 -6.65
C TYR A 82 1.83 -2.10 -6.99
N GLY A 83 2.43 -1.44 -6.00
CA GLY A 83 3.29 -0.28 -6.19
C GLY A 83 4.59 -0.63 -6.93
N THR A 84 5.27 -1.71 -6.53
CA THR A 84 6.50 -2.18 -7.20
C THR A 84 6.24 -2.68 -8.61
N GLY A 85 5.16 -3.43 -8.83
CA GLY A 85 4.76 -3.88 -10.17
C GLY A 85 4.42 -2.70 -11.11
N PHE A 86 3.83 -1.62 -10.57
CA PHE A 86 3.59 -0.40 -11.33
C PHE A 86 4.87 0.35 -11.69
N LEU A 87 5.78 0.52 -10.72
CA LEU A 87 7.09 1.16 -10.93
C LEU A 87 7.92 0.42 -11.99
N ARG A 88 7.97 -0.92 -11.93
CA ARG A 88 8.68 -1.77 -12.90
C ARG A 88 8.12 -1.67 -14.31
N SER A 89 6.86 -1.26 -14.47
CA SER A 89 6.24 -1.10 -15.77
C SER A 89 6.41 0.28 -16.39
N ILE A 90 6.71 1.29 -15.58
CA ILE A 90 6.94 2.66 -16.06
C ILE A 90 8.39 2.82 -16.54
N ILE A 91 9.33 2.14 -15.88
CA ILE A 91 10.73 2.00 -16.29
C ILE A 91 10.85 0.99 -17.43
#